data_AF-A0A316VWF8-F1
#
_entry.id   AF-A0A316VWF8-F1
#
_cell.length_a   1.000
_cell.length_b   1.000
_cell.length_c   1.000
_cell.angle_alpha   90.00
_cell.angle_beta   90.00
_cell.angle_gamma   90.00
#
_symmetry.space_group_name_H-M   'P 1'
#
loop_
_entity.id
_entity.type
_entity.pdbx_description
1 polymer ?
#
loop_
_entity_poly.entity_id
_entity_poly.type
_entity_poly.pdbx_seq_one_letter_code
_entity_poly.pdbx_strand_id
1 'polypeptide(L)'
;MLIDPDSHLRAPQSAAPLRLESDFDDDNGFVKDPVAFFLSDFDPDFWSEEEKITFEKRYLLFPKQFGKIAAALPDKTPSQCVRYYYLTKK
;
A
#
# COMPACT_ATOMS: atom_id res chain seq x y z
N MET A 1 33.40 -28.11 57.00
CA MET A 1 33.13 -26.67 57.14
C MET A 1 34.05 -25.97 56.15
N LEU A 2 33.51 -25.53 55.03
CA LEU A 2 34.05 -24.49 54.15
C LEU A 2 33.00 -24.30 53.07
N ILE A 3 32.21 -23.26 53.28
CA ILE A 3 31.16 -22.77 52.40
C ILE A 3 31.91 -21.99 51.32
N ASP A 4 31.82 -22.39 50.05
CA ASP A 4 32.37 -21.61 48.94
C ASP A 4 31.68 -20.23 48.91
N PRO A 5 32.43 -19.12 49.05
CA PRO A 5 31.87 -17.79 49.26
C PRO A 5 31.73 -17.01 47.95
N ASP A 6 31.12 -17.61 46.93
CA ASP A 6 30.78 -16.87 45.70
C ASP A 6 29.41 -17.30 45.15
N SER A 7 28.43 -17.25 46.04
CA SER A 7 27.02 -17.11 45.66
C SER A 7 26.75 -15.65 45.26
N HIS A 8 27.47 -15.14 44.26
CA HIS A 8 27.21 -13.83 43.67
C HIS A 8 26.57 -13.99 42.30
N LEU A 9 25.24 -14.02 42.33
CA LEU A 9 24.35 -13.34 41.39
C LEU A 9 24.82 -13.34 39.92
N ARG A 10 24.58 -14.44 39.20
CA ARG A 10 24.58 -14.39 37.73
C ARG A 10 23.35 -13.61 37.28
N ALA A 11 23.50 -12.29 37.17
CA ALA A 11 22.54 -11.44 36.47
C ALA A 11 22.25 -12.05 35.09
N PRO A 12 21.00 -12.02 34.60
CA PRO A 12 20.71 -12.39 33.22
C PRO A 12 21.53 -11.45 32.34
N GLN A 13 22.48 -12.00 31.59
CA GLN A 13 23.25 -11.20 30.65
C GLN A 13 22.27 -10.57 29.67
N SER A 14 22.31 -9.24 29.70
CA SER A 14 21.55 -8.27 28.95
C SER A 14 20.76 -8.83 27.78
N ALA A 15 19.45 -8.60 27.79
CA ALA A 15 18.71 -8.37 26.56
C ALA A 15 19.52 -7.37 25.72
N ALA A 16 20.16 -7.86 24.65
CA ALA A 16 20.69 -6.98 23.63
C ALA A 16 19.51 -6.10 23.19
N PRO A 17 19.64 -4.76 23.15
CA PRO A 17 18.60 -3.96 22.54
C PRO A 17 18.48 -4.51 21.12
N LEU A 18 17.27 -4.86 20.70
CA LEU A 18 16.98 -5.13 19.30
C LEU A 18 17.38 -3.86 18.57
N ARG A 19 18.58 -3.87 17.99
CA ARG A 19 19.07 -2.79 17.14
C ARG A 19 18.17 -2.87 15.92
N LEU A 20 17.10 -2.09 15.94
CA LEU A 20 16.33 -1.79 14.77
C LEU A 20 17.28 -0.98 13.88
N GLU A 21 18.09 -1.68 13.10
CA GLU A 21 18.79 -1.06 12.00
C GLU A 21 17.68 -0.58 11.07
N SER A 22 17.43 0.72 11.14
CA SER A 22 16.59 1.39 10.18
C SER A 22 17.34 1.34 8.86
N ASP A 23 16.93 0.44 7.98
CA ASP A 23 17.32 0.47 6.58
C ASP A 23 16.76 1.77 6.00
N PHE A 24 17.57 2.83 6.05
CA PHE A 24 17.25 4.08 5.37
C PHE A 24 17.42 3.84 3.88
N ASP A 25 16.31 3.71 3.16
CA ASP A 25 16.29 3.75 1.70
C ASP A 25 16.58 5.19 1.25
N ASP A 26 17.81 5.44 0.78
CA ASP A 26 18.22 6.69 0.12
C ASP A 26 17.84 6.66 -1.38
N ASP A 27 16.60 6.24 -1.67
CA ASP A 27 16.04 6.39 -3.00
C ASP A 27 15.54 7.82 -3.16
N ASN A 28 16.29 8.62 -3.92
CA ASN A 28 15.95 10.01 -4.23
C ASN A 28 14.80 10.15 -5.26
N GLY A 29 14.15 9.04 -5.64
CA GLY A 29 13.07 9.03 -6.62
C GLY A 29 13.51 9.42 -8.03
N PHE A 30 14.78 9.22 -8.40
CA PHE A 30 15.26 9.59 -9.73
C PHE A 30 14.64 8.73 -10.83
N VAL A 31 13.76 9.36 -11.62
CA VAL A 31 13.15 8.74 -12.79
C VAL A 31 13.93 9.11 -14.05
N LYS A 32 14.72 8.15 -14.57
CA LYS A 32 15.59 8.33 -15.75
C LYS A 32 14.82 8.64 -17.03
N ASP A 33 13.68 7.97 -17.23
CA ASP A 33 12.75 8.22 -18.33
C ASP A 33 11.35 8.36 -17.74
N PRO A 34 10.84 9.59 -17.59
CA PRO A 34 9.52 9.83 -17.02
C PRO A 34 8.41 9.25 -17.90
N VAL A 35 8.61 9.18 -19.23
CA VAL A 35 7.59 8.65 -20.13
C VAL A 35 7.48 7.15 -19.94
N ALA A 36 8.60 6.42 -19.99
CA ALA A 36 8.59 4.98 -19.76
C ALA A 36 8.13 4.58 -18.34
N PHE A 37 8.37 5.43 -17.34
CA PHE A 37 7.94 5.20 -15.96
C PHE A 37 6.43 5.34 -15.77
N PHE A 38 5.80 6.33 -16.42
CA PHE A 38 4.36 6.57 -16.30
C PHE A 38 3.52 5.85 -17.35
N LEU A 39 4.07 5.60 -18.54
CA LEU A 39 3.43 4.86 -19.63
C LEU A 39 3.94 3.40 -19.63
N SER A 40 3.58 2.64 -18.60
CA SER A 40 3.77 1.18 -18.62
C SER A 40 2.84 0.52 -19.63
N ASP A 41 3.17 -0.69 -20.11
CA ASP A 41 2.28 -1.50 -20.98
C ASP A 41 0.89 -1.77 -20.38
N PHE A 42 0.79 -1.70 -19.04
CA PHE A 42 -0.49 -1.68 -18.35
C PHE A 42 -1.03 -0.25 -18.33
N ASP A 43 -2.12 -0.02 -19.06
CA ASP A 43 -2.88 1.23 -18.98
C ASP A 43 -3.93 1.11 -17.85
N PRO A 44 -3.67 1.67 -16.65
CA PRO A 44 -4.63 1.64 -15.55
C PRO A 44 -5.92 2.42 -15.85
N ASP A 45 -5.95 3.20 -16.95
CA ASP A 45 -7.08 3.99 -17.42
C ASP A 45 -7.90 3.27 -18.51
N PHE A 46 -7.61 2.00 -18.82
CA PHE A 46 -8.49 1.19 -19.66
C PHE A 46 -9.76 0.77 -18.91
N TRP A 47 -10.92 1.15 -19.45
CA TRP A 47 -12.26 0.80 -18.94
C TRP A 47 -13.10 0.13 -20.04
N SER A 48 -13.45 -1.13 -19.80
CA SER A 48 -14.42 -1.87 -20.61
C SER A 48 -15.85 -1.38 -20.38
N GLU A 49 -16.75 -1.64 -21.34
CA GLU A 49 -18.14 -1.16 -21.26
C GLU A 49 -18.90 -1.75 -20.05
N GLU A 50 -18.67 -3.02 -19.74
CA GLU A 50 -19.18 -3.71 -18.56
C GLU A 50 -18.72 -3.07 -17.23
N GLU A 51 -17.46 -2.65 -17.14
CA GLU A 51 -16.93 -1.95 -15.96
C GLU A 51 -17.58 -0.58 -15.79
N LYS A 52 -17.78 0.17 -16.88
CA LYS A 52 -18.45 1.48 -16.86
C LYS A 52 -19.89 1.35 -16.40
N ILE A 53 -20.64 0.41 -16.97
CA ILE A 53 -22.04 0.13 -16.58
C ILE A 53 -22.10 -0.27 -15.10
N THR A 54 -21.17 -1.10 -14.64
CA THR A 54 -21.10 -1.53 -13.24
C THR A 54 -20.79 -0.37 -12.31
N PHE A 55 -19.84 0.49 -12.69
CA PHE A 55 -19.50 1.71 -11.98
C PHE A 55 -20.72 2.62 -11.83
N GLU A 56 -21.43 2.91 -12.91
CA GLU A 56 -22.61 3.78 -12.91
C GLU A 56 -23.73 3.23 -12.00
N LYS A 57 -24.07 1.95 -12.15
CA LYS A 57 -25.08 1.28 -11.31
C LYS A 57 -24.73 1.38 -9.83
N ARG A 58 -23.46 1.15 -9.46
CA ARG A 58 -23.01 1.21 -8.07
C ARG A 58 -22.92 2.65 -7.56
N TYR A 59 -22.56 3.59 -8.41
CA TYR A 59 -22.52 5.02 -8.06
C TYR A 59 -23.92 5.57 -7.74
N LEU A 60 -24.95 5.12 -8.46
CA LEU A 60 -26.35 5.47 -8.16
C LEU A 60 -26.79 4.99 -6.76
N LEU A 61 -26.29 3.83 -6.31
CA LEU A 61 -26.62 3.26 -5.00
C LEU A 61 -25.77 3.87 -3.87
N PHE A 62 -24.48 4.12 -4.14
CA PHE A 62 -23.50 4.56 -3.15
C PHE A 62 -22.69 5.76 -3.66
N PRO A 63 -23.28 6.96 -3.71
CA PRO A 63 -22.61 8.13 -4.28
C PRO A 63 -21.32 8.43 -3.53
N LYS A 64 -20.22 8.60 -4.28
CA LYS A 64 -18.87 8.90 -3.79
C LYS A 64 -18.25 7.88 -2.81
N GLN A 65 -18.88 6.71 -2.61
CA GLN A 65 -18.29 5.64 -1.80
C GLN A 65 -17.43 4.72 -2.68
N PHE A 66 -16.33 5.24 -3.21
CA PHE A 66 -15.49 4.55 -4.20
C PHE A 66 -14.89 3.22 -3.70
N GLY A 67 -14.68 3.07 -2.39
CA GLY A 67 -14.28 1.78 -1.82
C GLY A 67 -15.33 0.67 -2.02
N LYS A 68 -16.62 1.01 -1.90
CA LYS A 68 -17.72 0.05 -2.14
C LYS A 68 -17.96 -0.20 -3.63
N ILE A 69 -17.69 0.79 -4.47
CA ILE A 69 -17.79 0.66 -5.93
C ILE A 69 -16.67 -0.26 -6.43
N ALA A 70 -15.44 -0.06 -5.98
CA ALA A 70 -14.29 -0.90 -6.31
C ALA A 70 -14.47 -2.36 -5.84
N ALA A 71 -15.18 -2.60 -4.73
CA ALA A 71 -15.50 -3.97 -4.30
C ALA A 71 -16.35 -4.76 -5.33
N ALA A 72 -17.02 -4.07 -6.27
CA ALA A 72 -17.76 -4.68 -7.36
C ALA A 72 -16.96 -4.73 -8.69
N LEU A 73 -15.72 -4.23 -8.71
CA LEU A 73 -14.84 -4.16 -9.87
C LEU A 73 -13.49 -4.80 -9.48
N PRO A 74 -13.30 -6.11 -9.66
CA PRO A 74 -12.10 -6.82 -9.17
C PRO A 74 -10.80 -6.31 -9.80
N ASP A 75 -10.87 -5.82 -11.04
CA ASP A 75 -9.72 -5.30 -11.79
C ASP A 75 -9.48 -3.79 -11.59
N LYS A 76 -10.26 -3.14 -10.71
CA LYS A 76 -10.15 -1.70 -10.45
C LYS A 76 -10.05 -1.38 -8.97
N THR A 77 -9.04 -0.59 -8.63
CA THR A 77 -8.82 -0.07 -7.29
C THR A 77 -9.75 1.12 -6.97
N PRO A 78 -9.97 1.44 -5.68
CA PRO A 78 -10.69 2.63 -5.28
C PRO A 78 -10.11 3.93 -5.88
N SER A 79 -8.78 4.01 -5.99
CA SER A 79 -8.07 5.16 -6.59
C SER A 79 -8.39 5.32 -8.08
N GLN A 80 -8.45 4.21 -8.84
CA GLN A 80 -8.87 4.23 -10.25
C GLN A 80 -10.34 4.64 -10.39
N CYS A 81 -11.22 4.20 -9.49
CA CYS A 81 -12.63 4.62 -9.47
C CYS A 81 -12.77 6.14 -9.26
N VAL A 82 -11.96 6.73 -8.37
CA VAL A 82 -11.90 8.18 -8.16
C VAL A 82 -11.42 8.89 -9.42
N ARG A 83 -10.32 8.41 -10.01
CA ARG A 83 -9.75 8.98 -11.24
C ARG A 83 -10.77 8.96 -12.39
N TYR A 84 -11.41 7.81 -12.63
CA TYR A 84 -12.44 7.65 -13.64
C TYR A 84 -13.61 8.62 -13.46
N TYR A 85 -14.06 8.82 -12.21
CA TYR A 85 -15.10 9.80 -11.90
C TYR A 85 -14.74 11.22 -12.36
N TYR A 86 -13.52 11.68 -12.10
CA TYR A 86 -13.10 13.03 -12.49
C TYR A 86 -12.82 13.17 -14.00
N LEU A 87 -12.40 12.09 -14.66
CA LEU A 87 -12.20 12.08 -16.11
C LEU A 87 -13.53 12.11 -16.87
N THR A 88 -14.55 11.43 -16.36
CA THR A 88 -15.87 11.32 -17.03
C THR A 88 -16.81 12.47 -16.70
N LYS A 89 -16.61 13.19 -15.59
CA LYS A 89 -17.49 14.28 -15.12
C LYS A 89 -17.44 15.62 -15.89
N LYS A 90 -17.01 15.63 -17.15
CA LYS A 90 -17.04 16.84 -17.97
C LYS A 90 -18.47 17.29 -18.29
#